data_AF-A0A7V9CM56-F1
#
_entry.id   AF-A0A7V9CM56-F1
#
_cell.length_a   1.000
_cell.length_b   1.000
_cell.length_c   1.000
_cell.angle_alpha   90.00
_cell.angle_beta   90.00
_cell.angle_gamma   90.00
#
_symmetry.space_group_name_H-M   'P 1'
#
loop_
_entity.id
_entity.type
_entity.pdbx_description
1 polymer ?
#
loop_
_entity_poly.entity_id
_entity_poly.type
_entity_poly.pdbx_seq_one_letter_code
_entity_poly.pdbx_strand_id
1 'polypeptide(L)'
;MDVKVLTAYEHSNLSQRQPLPDEYLALAPDAMERRIGEARRALGDRLLILGHHYQRDEVLVHADVVGDSWKLSREAASRHTADFVVFCGVHFMAESADILGAPHQQVSLPDLAAGCSMADMADIEQLEICWRELEAMGVPDVVPVTYINSSAAIKAFVGEHGGAVCTSGNAEATLRWAWARGRHILFMPDQHL
;
A
#
# COMPACT_ATOMS: atom_id res chain seq x y z
N MET A 1 -15.32 -13.52 8.50
CA MET A 1 -14.55 -12.48 9.21
C MET A 1 -14.71 -11.27 8.31
N ASP A 2 -15.61 -10.35 8.65
CA ASP A 2 -15.86 -9.16 7.83
C ASP A 2 -14.61 -8.28 7.87
N VAL A 3 -13.77 -8.40 6.85
CA VAL A 3 -12.71 -7.43 6.60
C VAL A 3 -13.43 -6.15 6.23
N LYS A 4 -13.48 -5.18 7.15
CA LYS A 4 -13.90 -3.83 6.83
C LYS A 4 -12.82 -3.22 5.95
N VAL A 5 -12.93 -3.43 4.65
CA VAL A 5 -12.10 -2.74 3.67
C VAL A 5 -12.35 -1.24 3.84
N LEU A 6 -11.27 -0.46 3.92
CA LEU A 6 -11.30 0.99 4.15
C LEU A 6 -12.04 1.76 3.03
N THR A 7 -12.44 1.09 1.95
CA THR A 7 -13.10 1.64 0.75
C THR A 7 -14.32 2.54 1.03
N ALA A 8 -15.21 2.19 1.97
CA ALA A 8 -16.37 3.05 2.25
C ALA A 8 -15.99 4.38 2.95
N TYR A 9 -14.97 4.37 3.79
CA TYR A 9 -14.44 5.57 4.43
C TYR A 9 -13.64 6.42 3.44
N GLU A 10 -12.86 5.76 2.59
CA GLU A 10 -12.10 6.36 1.49
C GLU A 10 -12.99 7.16 0.54
N HIS A 11 -14.02 6.54 -0.05
CA HIS A 11 -14.89 7.21 -1.03
C HIS A 11 -15.61 8.45 -0.47
N SER A 12 -15.84 8.49 0.84
CA SER A 12 -16.55 9.61 1.49
C SER A 12 -15.61 10.68 2.07
N ASN A 13 -14.33 10.39 2.32
CA ASN A 13 -13.43 11.27 3.08
C ASN A 13 -12.05 11.53 2.45
N LEU A 14 -11.65 10.85 1.37
CA LEU A 14 -10.33 11.04 0.72
C LEU A 14 -10.05 12.49 0.28
N SER A 15 -11.09 13.27 -0.04
CA SER A 15 -10.94 14.68 -0.42
C SER A 15 -10.74 15.63 0.77
N GLN A 16 -10.97 15.14 1.99
CA GLN A 16 -10.74 15.92 3.20
C GLN A 16 -9.31 15.68 3.66
N ARG A 17 -8.40 16.59 3.29
CA ARG A 17 -7.15 16.74 4.03
C ARG A 17 -7.52 16.91 5.49
N GLN A 18 -7.15 15.96 6.34
CA GLN A 18 -7.31 16.13 7.77
C GLN A 18 -6.48 17.36 8.17
N PRO A 19 -7.11 18.46 8.61
CA PRO A 19 -6.35 19.65 8.97
C PRO A 19 -5.46 19.27 10.14
N LEU A 20 -4.15 19.50 9.98
CA LEU A 20 -3.22 19.37 11.09
C LEU A 20 -3.65 20.35 12.20
N PRO A 21 -3.72 19.91 13.46
CA PRO A 21 -3.99 20.83 14.57
C PRO A 21 -3.02 22.00 14.55
N ASP A 22 -3.51 23.21 14.83
CA ASP A 22 -2.73 24.47 14.77
C ASP A 22 -1.45 24.40 15.60
N GLU A 23 -1.46 23.63 16.69
CA GLU A 23 -0.27 23.42 17.51
C GLU A 23 0.89 22.84 16.71
N TYR A 24 0.67 21.96 15.73
CA TYR A 24 1.73 21.36 14.92
C TYR A 24 2.22 22.30 13.83
N LEU A 25 1.33 23.12 13.28
CA LEU A 25 1.68 24.13 12.26
C LEU A 25 2.56 25.25 12.83
N ALA A 26 2.41 25.54 14.14
CA ALA A 26 3.18 26.57 14.83
C ALA A 26 4.49 26.05 15.46
N LEU A 27 4.81 24.76 15.37
CA LEU A 27 6.04 24.21 15.96
C LEU A 27 7.27 24.64 15.18
N ALA A 28 8.28 25.12 15.90
CA ALA A 28 9.62 25.25 15.35
C ALA A 28 10.20 23.84 15.04
N PRO A 29 11.07 23.70 14.01
CA PRO A 29 11.67 22.42 13.63
C PRO A 29 12.29 21.65 14.79
N ASP A 30 13.14 22.29 15.61
CA ASP A 30 13.78 21.66 16.77
C ASP A 30 12.76 21.11 17.80
N ALA A 31 11.62 21.79 17.96
CA ALA A 31 10.56 21.34 18.85
C ALA A 31 9.82 20.12 18.29
N MET A 32 9.66 20.05 16.98
CA MET A 32 9.08 18.89 16.28
C MET A 32 10.00 17.67 16.40
N GLU A 33 11.30 17.83 16.11
CA GLU A 33 12.30 16.77 16.28
C GLU A 33 12.33 16.24 17.71
N ARG A 34 12.28 17.14 18.71
CA ARG A 34 12.23 16.74 20.12
C ARG A 34 10.98 15.93 20.44
N ARG A 35 9.79 16.36 20.00
CA ARG A 35 8.53 15.61 20.22
C ARG A 35 8.58 14.23 19.57
N ILE A 36 9.07 14.13 18.33
CA ILE A 36 9.22 12.84 17.64
C ILE A 36 10.20 11.94 18.40
N GLY A 37 11.33 12.48 18.86
CA GLY A 37 12.32 11.75 19.67
C GLY A 37 11.76 11.27 21.02
N GLU A 38 10.94 12.08 21.69
CA GLU A 38 10.24 11.69 22.92
C GLU A 38 9.24 10.55 22.68
N ALA A 39 8.43 10.64 21.62
CA ALA A 39 7.49 9.59 21.24
C ALA A 39 8.20 8.29 20.87
N ARG A 40 9.29 8.36 20.10
CA ARG A 40 10.14 7.21 19.77
C ARG A 40 10.69 6.52 21.01
N ARG A 41 11.23 7.28 21.97
CA ARG A 41 11.76 6.71 23.23
C ARG A 41 10.66 6.07 24.07
N ALA A 42 9.48 6.67 24.12
CA ALA A 42 8.36 6.15 24.89
C ALA A 42 7.81 4.83 24.30
N LEU A 43 7.80 4.70 22.97
CA LEU A 43 7.31 3.50 22.29
C LEU A 43 8.39 2.41 22.14
N GLY A 44 9.67 2.79 22.07
CA GLY A 44 10.78 1.84 21.95
C GLY A 44 10.62 0.92 20.75
N ASP A 45 10.88 -0.38 20.95
CA ASP A 45 10.79 -1.41 19.90
C ASP A 45 9.37 -1.70 19.40
N ARG A 46 8.35 -1.07 20.03
CA ARG A 46 6.95 -1.17 19.61
C ARG A 46 6.63 -0.24 18.45
N LEU A 47 7.53 0.67 18.07
CA LEU A 47 7.36 1.59 16.96
C LEU A 47 8.29 1.23 15.81
N LEU A 48 7.74 1.24 14.60
CA LEU A 48 8.46 1.11 13.34
C LEU A 48 8.08 2.28 12.42
N ILE A 49 9.05 3.07 11.97
CA ILE A 49 8.84 4.13 10.98
C ILE A 49 9.46 3.70 9.64
N LEU A 50 8.63 3.60 8.62
CA LEU A 50 9.01 3.19 7.26
C LEU A 50 8.98 4.40 6.32
N GLY A 51 10.07 4.65 5.59
CA GLY A 51 10.18 5.77 4.66
C GLY A 51 10.38 5.31 3.21
N HIS A 52 9.50 5.75 2.30
CA HIS A 52 9.73 5.52 0.87
C HIS A 52 10.86 6.43 0.34
N HIS A 53 11.59 5.98 -0.68
CA HIS A 53 12.70 6.74 -1.30
C HIS A 53 12.34 8.13 -1.82
N TYR A 54 11.05 8.41 -2.03
CA TYR A 54 10.56 9.71 -2.51
C TYR A 54 10.13 10.66 -1.38
N GLN A 55 10.33 10.27 -0.13
CA GLN A 55 10.10 11.17 1.01
C GLN A 55 11.17 12.25 1.08
N ARG A 56 10.81 13.38 1.69
CA ARG A 56 11.74 14.47 1.95
C ARG A 56 12.77 14.06 3.00
N ASP A 57 13.97 14.63 2.92
CA ASP A 57 15.06 14.36 3.87
C ASP A 57 14.63 14.59 5.33
N GLU A 58 13.84 15.65 5.58
CA GLU A 58 13.27 15.97 6.90
C GLU A 58 12.36 14.87 7.48
N VAL A 59 11.81 13.99 6.63
CA VAL A 59 11.04 12.83 7.06
C VAL A 59 11.96 11.60 7.19
N LEU A 60 12.88 11.42 6.24
CA LEU A 60 13.77 10.26 6.19
C LEU A 60 14.71 10.17 7.39
N VAL A 61 15.12 11.30 7.98
CA VAL A 61 15.92 11.31 9.22
C VAL A 61 15.24 10.60 10.40
N HIS A 62 13.92 10.43 10.35
CA HIS A 62 13.14 9.73 11.37
C HIS A 62 12.80 8.27 11.03
N ALA A 63 13.06 7.82 9.79
CA ALA A 63 12.74 6.47 9.35
C ALA A 63 13.72 5.43 9.90
N ASP A 64 13.22 4.30 10.39
CA ASP A 64 14.04 3.14 10.77
C ASP A 64 14.51 2.37 9.53
N VAL A 65 13.68 2.34 8.49
CA VAL A 65 13.99 1.67 7.23
C VAL A 65 13.57 2.54 6.06
N VAL A 66 14.45 2.63 5.07
CA VAL A 66 14.19 3.30 3.80
C VAL A 66 14.23 2.28 2.66
N GLY A 67 13.25 2.33 1.75
CA GLY A 67 13.06 1.31 0.72
C GLY A 67 12.02 1.62 -0.34
N ASP A 68 11.90 0.71 -1.30
CA ASP A 68 10.77 0.62 -2.23
C ASP A 68 9.56 -0.05 -1.56
N SER A 69 8.41 -0.05 -2.24
CA SER A 69 7.15 -0.60 -1.73
C SER A 69 7.26 -2.06 -1.25
N TRP A 70 8.03 -2.88 -1.97
CA TRP A 70 8.18 -4.31 -1.66
C TRP A 70 9.03 -4.53 -0.41
N LYS A 71 10.18 -3.88 -0.33
CA LYS A 71 11.07 -3.96 0.83
C LYS A 71 10.35 -3.48 2.09
N LEU A 72 9.66 -2.34 2.02
CA LEU A 72 8.99 -1.77 3.18
C LEU A 72 7.85 -2.67 3.68
N SER A 73 7.05 -3.25 2.77
CA SER A 73 5.98 -4.17 3.18
C SER A 73 6.52 -5.46 3.81
N ARG A 74 7.66 -5.97 3.32
CA ARG A 74 8.36 -7.10 3.94
C ARG A 74 8.92 -6.78 5.32
N GLU A 75 9.47 -5.58 5.49
CA GLU A 75 10.03 -5.14 6.77
C GLU A 75 8.92 -5.03 7.82
N ALA A 76 7.78 -4.42 7.46
CA ALA A 76 6.59 -4.39 8.32
C ALA A 76 6.19 -5.79 8.80
N ALA A 77 6.06 -6.74 7.88
CA ALA A 77 5.70 -8.13 8.18
C ALA A 77 6.72 -8.85 9.05
N SER A 78 8.01 -8.54 8.91
CA SER A 78 9.09 -9.21 9.67
C SER A 78 9.28 -8.68 11.10
N ARG A 79 8.78 -7.48 11.41
CA ARG A 79 8.98 -6.80 12.70
C ARG A 79 7.85 -7.08 13.68
N HIS A 80 7.72 -8.34 14.09
CA HIS A 80 6.63 -8.78 14.96
C HIS A 80 6.54 -8.09 16.33
N THR A 81 7.62 -7.46 16.80
CA THR A 81 7.64 -6.69 18.07
C THR A 81 7.02 -5.30 17.94
N ALA A 82 6.85 -4.79 16.72
CA ALA A 82 6.30 -3.47 16.49
C ALA A 82 4.77 -3.52 16.56
N ASP A 83 4.18 -2.81 17.51
CA ASP A 83 2.72 -2.65 17.60
C ASP A 83 2.23 -1.54 16.67
N PHE A 84 3.08 -0.55 16.38
CA PHE A 84 2.73 0.62 15.59
C PHE A 84 3.69 0.78 14.43
N VAL A 85 3.15 0.82 13.21
CA VAL A 85 3.91 1.05 11.98
C VAL A 85 3.48 2.38 11.39
N VAL A 86 4.36 3.37 11.37
CA VAL A 86 4.12 4.64 10.70
C VAL A 86 4.70 4.55 9.29
N PHE A 87 3.82 4.54 8.29
CA PHE A 87 4.21 4.39 6.89
C PHE A 87 4.29 5.76 6.20
N CYS A 88 5.49 6.31 6.09
CA CYS A 88 5.77 7.54 5.35
C CYS A 88 5.87 7.22 3.84
N GLY A 89 4.71 7.10 3.20
CA GLY A 89 4.57 6.76 1.79
C GLY A 89 3.22 7.22 1.24
N VAL A 90 2.60 6.37 0.42
CA VAL A 90 1.27 6.60 -0.16
C VAL A 90 0.32 5.46 0.22
N HIS A 91 -0.97 5.69 0.01
CA HIS A 91 -2.06 4.83 0.46
C HIS A 91 -1.86 3.33 0.22
N PHE A 92 -1.71 2.92 -1.05
CA PHE A 92 -1.58 1.50 -1.39
C PHE A 92 -0.36 0.81 -0.74
N MET A 93 0.68 1.57 -0.41
CA MET A 93 1.87 1.02 0.24
C MET A 93 1.58 0.73 1.72
N ALA A 94 0.88 1.64 2.39
CA ALA A 94 0.45 1.44 3.77
C ALA A 94 -0.54 0.27 3.86
N GLU A 95 -1.50 0.16 2.95
CA GLU A 95 -2.39 -1.01 2.84
C GLU A 95 -1.61 -2.31 2.66
N SER A 96 -0.60 -2.32 1.79
CA SER A 96 0.21 -3.53 1.55
C SER A 96 1.00 -3.95 2.80
N ALA A 97 1.48 -2.98 3.58
CA ALA A 97 2.12 -3.26 4.86
C ALA A 97 1.13 -3.79 5.90
N ASP A 98 -0.12 -3.28 5.92
CA ASP A 98 -1.18 -3.75 6.82
C ASP A 98 -1.62 -5.17 6.47
N ILE A 99 -1.82 -5.46 5.19
CA ILE A 99 -2.19 -6.80 4.68
C ILE A 99 -1.16 -7.87 5.08
N LEU A 100 0.14 -7.53 5.02
CA LEU A 100 1.23 -8.46 5.34
C LEU A 100 1.64 -8.44 6.82
N GLY A 101 1.22 -7.43 7.57
CA GLY A 101 1.51 -7.27 8.98
C GLY A 101 0.83 -8.33 9.85
N ALA A 102 1.32 -8.49 11.08
CA ALA A 102 0.64 -9.32 12.06
C ALA A 102 -0.64 -8.64 12.56
N PRO A 103 -1.70 -9.39 12.95
CA PRO A 103 -3.01 -8.82 13.29
C PRO A 103 -3.03 -7.79 14.43
N HIS A 104 -1.98 -7.76 15.27
CA HIS A 104 -1.85 -6.79 16.36
C HIS A 104 -1.19 -5.47 15.94
N GLN A 105 -0.54 -5.44 14.78
CA GLN A 105 0.15 -4.26 14.29
C GLN A 105 -0.86 -3.25 13.75
N GLN A 106 -0.68 -1.98 14.11
CA GLN A 106 -1.48 -0.87 13.63
C GLN A 106 -0.66 -0.07 12.63
N VAL A 107 -1.04 -0.13 11.35
CA VAL A 107 -0.39 0.66 10.30
C VAL A 107 -1.08 2.02 10.18
N SER A 108 -0.30 3.08 10.30
CA SER A 108 -0.76 4.47 10.19
C SER A 108 -0.10 5.18 9.01
N LEU A 109 -0.91 5.73 8.13
CA LEU A 109 -0.47 6.66 7.09
C LEU A 109 -0.64 8.10 7.61
N PRO A 110 0.43 8.90 7.76
CA PRO A 110 0.35 10.24 8.35
C PRO A 110 -0.56 11.22 7.60
N ASP A 111 -0.71 11.06 6.29
CA ASP A 111 -1.59 11.87 5.45
C ASP A 111 -2.40 10.96 4.53
N LEU A 112 -3.71 10.82 4.81
CA LEU A 112 -4.61 10.01 3.99
C LEU A 112 -4.79 10.56 2.56
N ALA A 113 -4.47 11.83 2.33
CA ALA A 113 -4.48 12.41 0.99
C ALA A 113 -3.21 12.06 0.17
N ALA A 114 -2.25 11.33 0.75
CA ALA A 114 -1.07 10.82 0.05
C ALA A 114 -1.46 9.67 -0.90
N GLY A 115 -2.05 10.02 -2.04
CA GLY A 115 -2.48 9.09 -3.08
C GLY A 115 -1.41 8.76 -4.11
N CYS A 116 -1.75 7.88 -5.05
CA CYS A 116 -0.93 7.57 -6.22
C CYS A 116 -1.82 7.59 -7.46
N SER A 117 -1.59 8.57 -8.34
CA SER A 117 -2.39 8.73 -9.56
C SER A 117 -2.43 7.48 -10.44
N MET A 118 -1.38 6.64 -10.40
CA MET A 118 -1.33 5.37 -11.11
C MET A 118 -2.22 4.30 -10.46
N ALA A 119 -2.28 4.24 -9.13
CA ALA A 119 -3.19 3.33 -8.43
C ALA A 119 -4.66 3.70 -8.71
N ASP A 120 -4.93 5.01 -8.84
CA ASP A 120 -6.26 5.54 -9.14
C ASP A 120 -6.69 5.36 -10.62
N MET A 121 -5.82 4.81 -11.49
CA MET A 121 -6.16 4.55 -12.90
C MET A 121 -7.08 3.34 -13.09
N ALA A 122 -7.15 2.45 -12.11
CA ALA A 122 -8.02 1.29 -12.13
C ALA A 122 -8.80 1.23 -10.82
N ASP A 123 -10.11 1.03 -10.96
CA ASP A 123 -11.02 0.84 -9.84
C ASP A 123 -11.54 -0.62 -9.79
N ILE A 124 -11.92 -1.09 -8.60
CA ILE A 124 -12.45 -2.44 -8.41
C ILE A 124 -13.72 -2.68 -9.23
N GLU A 125 -14.63 -1.71 -9.34
CA GLU A 125 -15.86 -1.86 -10.12
C GLU A 125 -15.56 -2.00 -11.62
N GLN A 126 -14.53 -1.29 -12.11
CA GLN A 126 -14.08 -1.42 -13.50
C GLN A 126 -13.49 -2.82 -13.76
N LEU A 127 -12.71 -3.33 -12.81
CA LEU A 127 -12.13 -4.67 -12.90
C LEU A 127 -13.21 -5.76 -12.90
N GLU A 128 -14.20 -5.66 -12.02
CA GLU A 128 -15.32 -6.61 -11.97
C GLU A 128 -16.16 -6.60 -13.26
N ILE A 129 -16.40 -5.42 -13.85
CA ILE A 129 -17.06 -5.30 -15.15
C ILE A 129 -16.21 -5.99 -16.23
N CYS A 130 -14.93 -5.64 -16.32
CA CYS A 130 -14.01 -6.23 -17.29
C CYS A 130 -13.95 -7.76 -17.18
N TRP A 131 -13.88 -8.28 -15.95
CA TRP A 131 -13.83 -9.72 -15.71
C TRP A 131 -15.09 -10.43 -16.22
N ARG A 132 -16.29 -9.91 -15.88
CA ARG A 132 -17.56 -10.47 -16.37
C ARG A 132 -17.66 -10.44 -17.89
N GLU A 133 -17.14 -9.40 -18.54
CA GLU A 133 -17.12 -9.32 -20.00
C GLU A 133 -16.18 -10.36 -20.62
N LEU A 134 -15.00 -10.58 -20.04
CA LEU A 134 -14.08 -11.64 -20.47
C LEU A 134 -14.72 -13.03 -20.34
N GLU A 135 -15.42 -13.30 -19.24
CA GLU A 135 -16.16 -14.55 -19.04
C GLU A 135 -17.29 -14.71 -20.05
N ALA A 136 -18.07 -13.66 -20.31
CA ALA A 136 -19.17 -13.67 -21.27
C ALA A 136 -18.68 -13.89 -22.71
N MET A 137 -17.50 -13.38 -23.06
CA MET A 137 -16.84 -13.64 -24.33
C MET A 137 -16.24 -15.06 -24.42
N GLY A 138 -16.21 -15.80 -23.32
CA GLY A 138 -15.64 -17.15 -23.27
C GLY A 138 -14.13 -17.17 -23.42
N VAL A 139 -13.43 -16.11 -22.96
CA VAL A 139 -11.96 -16.06 -22.97
C VAL A 139 -11.44 -17.07 -21.95
N PRO A 140 -10.76 -18.15 -22.37
CA PRO A 140 -10.34 -19.20 -21.45
C PRO A 140 -9.04 -18.81 -20.73
N ASP A 141 -8.80 -19.40 -19.57
CA ASP A 141 -7.49 -19.42 -18.90
C ASP A 141 -6.85 -18.02 -18.70
N VAL A 142 -7.64 -17.05 -18.23
CA VAL A 142 -7.16 -15.70 -17.88
C VAL A 142 -6.56 -15.71 -16.47
N VAL A 143 -5.32 -15.27 -16.33
CA VAL A 143 -4.65 -15.07 -15.04
C VAL A 143 -4.56 -13.57 -14.76
N PRO A 144 -5.22 -13.06 -13.70
CA PRO A 144 -5.10 -11.64 -13.35
C PRO A 144 -3.76 -11.38 -12.66
N VAL A 145 -3.07 -10.33 -13.08
CA VAL A 145 -1.86 -9.84 -12.45
C VAL A 145 -1.99 -8.34 -12.25
N THR A 146 -1.77 -7.84 -11.05
CA THR A 146 -1.81 -6.41 -10.79
C THR A 146 -0.46 -5.90 -10.32
N TYR A 147 -0.09 -4.71 -10.77
CA TYR A 147 1.04 -4.00 -10.21
C TYR A 147 0.73 -3.59 -8.76
N ILE A 148 1.75 -3.52 -7.91
CA ILE A 148 1.62 -3.15 -6.49
C ILE A 148 0.94 -1.78 -6.29
N ASN A 149 1.08 -0.89 -7.29
CA ASN A 149 0.37 0.39 -7.39
C ASN A 149 -1.10 0.17 -7.78
N SER A 150 -1.87 -0.41 -6.87
CA SER A 150 -3.30 -0.74 -7.01
C SER A 150 -3.94 -0.69 -5.62
N SER A 151 -5.27 -0.61 -5.51
CA SER A 151 -5.95 -0.66 -4.21
C SER A 151 -5.89 -2.05 -3.57
N ALA A 152 -6.10 -2.12 -2.25
CA ALA A 152 -6.30 -3.38 -1.55
C ALA A 152 -7.45 -4.22 -2.15
N ALA A 153 -8.53 -3.57 -2.61
CA ALA A 153 -9.67 -4.24 -3.24
C ALA A 153 -9.26 -4.96 -4.54
N ILE A 154 -8.48 -4.32 -5.42
CA ILE A 154 -7.95 -4.96 -6.63
C ILE A 154 -7.02 -6.13 -6.27
N LYS A 155 -6.16 -5.97 -5.26
CA LYS A 155 -5.28 -7.06 -4.80
C LYS A 155 -6.07 -8.26 -4.29
N ALA A 156 -7.15 -8.02 -3.55
CA ALA A 156 -8.04 -9.06 -3.06
C ALA A 156 -8.69 -9.81 -4.22
N PHE A 157 -9.29 -9.09 -5.18
CA PHE A 157 -9.88 -9.67 -6.38
C PHE A 157 -8.89 -10.55 -7.13
N VAL A 158 -7.68 -10.04 -7.37
CA VAL A 158 -6.61 -10.76 -8.07
C VAL A 158 -6.24 -12.06 -7.32
N GLY A 159 -6.12 -12.00 -6.00
CA GLY A 159 -5.83 -13.16 -5.15
C GLY A 159 -6.94 -14.21 -5.18
N GLU A 160 -8.21 -13.78 -5.10
CA GLU A 160 -9.39 -14.65 -5.16
C GLU A 160 -9.51 -15.39 -6.51
N HIS A 161 -9.05 -14.76 -7.59
CA HIS A 161 -9.03 -15.34 -8.93
C HIS A 161 -7.69 -16.05 -9.27
N GLY A 162 -6.89 -16.41 -8.25
CA GLY A 162 -5.68 -17.21 -8.42
C GLY A 162 -4.52 -16.47 -9.10
N GLY A 163 -4.57 -15.15 -9.11
CA GLY A 163 -3.58 -14.25 -9.69
C GLY A 163 -2.43 -13.90 -8.75
N ALA A 164 -1.69 -12.84 -9.11
CA ALA A 164 -0.57 -12.35 -8.31
C ALA A 164 -0.39 -10.83 -8.37
N VAL A 165 0.21 -10.27 -7.32
CA VAL A 165 0.70 -8.88 -7.31
C VAL A 165 2.17 -8.87 -7.74
N CYS A 166 2.54 -7.98 -8.64
CA CYS A 166 3.92 -7.77 -9.07
C CYS A 166 4.45 -6.38 -8.68
N THR A 167 5.76 -6.23 -8.71
CA THR A 167 6.48 -4.97 -8.66
C THR A 167 7.39 -4.84 -9.88
N SER A 168 7.98 -3.67 -10.12
CA SER A 168 8.95 -3.52 -11.21
C SER A 168 10.18 -4.41 -11.04
N GLY A 169 10.54 -4.74 -9.80
CA GLY A 169 11.64 -5.65 -9.49
C GLY A 169 11.35 -7.14 -9.74
N ASN A 170 10.09 -7.56 -9.84
CA ASN A 170 9.72 -8.97 -10.04
C ASN A 170 8.72 -9.23 -11.19
N ALA A 171 8.43 -8.22 -12.02
CA ALA A 171 7.45 -8.27 -13.09
C ALA A 171 7.72 -9.45 -14.05
N GLU A 172 8.95 -9.58 -14.55
CA GLU A 172 9.31 -10.66 -15.47
C GLU A 172 9.05 -12.05 -14.86
N ALA A 173 9.48 -12.27 -13.61
CA ALA A 173 9.28 -13.54 -12.92
C ALA A 173 7.79 -13.85 -12.71
N THR A 174 6.99 -12.82 -12.36
CA THR A 174 5.55 -12.94 -12.15
C THR A 174 4.81 -13.26 -13.45
N LEU A 175 5.16 -12.60 -14.55
CA LEU A 175 4.53 -12.86 -15.84
C LEU A 175 4.88 -14.27 -16.36
N ARG A 176 6.14 -14.72 -16.23
CA ARG A 176 6.51 -16.11 -16.53
C ARG A 176 5.72 -17.12 -15.70
N TRP A 177 5.51 -16.83 -14.41
CA TRP A 177 4.69 -17.66 -13.52
C TRP A 177 3.22 -17.70 -13.96
N ALA A 178 2.67 -16.59 -14.45
CA ALA A 178 1.29 -16.47 -14.91
C ALA A 178 1.07 -17.21 -16.25
N TRP A 179 1.98 -17.06 -17.23
CA TRP A 179 1.92 -17.81 -18.50
C TRP A 179 2.05 -19.32 -18.34
N ALA A 180 2.65 -19.80 -17.24
CA ALA A 180 2.68 -21.23 -16.94
C ALA A 180 1.33 -21.77 -16.43
N ARG A 181 0.37 -20.90 -16.07
CA ARG A 181 -0.92 -21.24 -15.47
C ARG A 181 -2.11 -20.95 -16.35
N GLY A 182 -1.97 -20.00 -17.27
CA GLY A 182 -3.03 -19.66 -18.20
C GLY A 182 -2.49 -19.13 -19.51
N ARG A 183 -3.41 -18.97 -20.46
CA ARG A 183 -3.10 -18.53 -21.83
C ARG A 183 -3.11 -17.02 -21.97
N HIS A 184 -3.85 -16.34 -21.12
CA HIS A 184 -4.06 -14.90 -21.17
C HIS A 184 -3.72 -14.28 -19.82
N ILE A 185 -3.14 -13.08 -19.85
CA ILE A 185 -2.86 -12.31 -18.63
C ILE A 185 -3.70 -11.04 -18.72
N LEU A 186 -4.51 -10.79 -17.69
CA LEU A 186 -5.15 -9.50 -17.49
C LEU A 186 -4.24 -8.69 -16.58
N PHE A 187 -3.60 -7.65 -17.13
CA PHE A 187 -2.63 -6.82 -16.42
C PHE A 187 -3.15 -5.41 -16.18
N MET A 188 -2.92 -4.86 -14.98
CA MET A 188 -3.33 -3.50 -14.61
C MET A 188 -2.43 -2.89 -13.52
N PRO A 189 -2.47 -1.57 -13.31
CA PRO A 189 -3.04 -0.55 -14.20
C PRO A 189 -2.03 -0.03 -15.23
N ASP A 190 -0.74 -0.31 -15.05
CA ASP A 190 0.34 0.25 -15.87
C ASP A 190 0.52 -0.53 -17.17
N GLN A 191 0.23 0.09 -18.31
CA GLN A 191 0.42 -0.50 -19.63
C GLN A 191 1.90 -0.59 -20.08
N HIS A 192 2.81 0.08 -19.38
CA HIS A 192 4.22 0.21 -19.78
C HIS A 192 5.17 -0.71 -19.01
N LEU A 193 4.72 -1.29 -17.90
CA LEU A 193 5.51 -2.23 -17.10
C LEU A 193 5.68 -3.58 -17.82
#